data_AF-A0AAV0WVA1-F1
#
_entry.id   AF-A0AAV0WVA1-F1
#
_cell.length_a   1.000
_cell.length_b   1.000
_cell.length_c   1.000
_cell.angle_alpha   90.00
_cell.angle_beta   90.00
_cell.angle_gamma   90.00
#
_symmetry.space_group_name_H-M   'P 1'
#
loop_
_entity.id
_entity.type
_entity.pdbx_description
1 polymer ?
#
loop_
_entity_poly.entity_id
_entity_poly.type
_entity_poly.pdbx_seq_one_letter_code
_entity_poly.pdbx_strand_id
1 'polypeptide(L)'
;MDYNEKKCVLLLDEVSIMKTLEYNKILDEIEGFEDLSDMGRTEKLGSHPLVIMVRGLYKNWKLPLSYFFTGSGVKGDTLVEIVKNYGYWFIANLHCI
;
A
#
# COMPACT_ATOMS: atom_id res chain seq x y z
N MET A 1 -14.29 21.78 -12.97
CA MET A 1 -13.96 20.35 -12.76
C MET A 1 -15.26 19.63 -12.48
N ASP A 2 -15.59 18.59 -13.26
CA ASP A 2 -16.87 17.90 -13.11
C ASP A 2 -16.87 17.05 -11.83
N TYR A 3 -17.99 16.99 -11.12
CA TYR A 3 -18.09 16.21 -9.88
C TYR A 3 -17.78 14.73 -10.11
N ASN A 4 -18.07 14.21 -11.31
CA ASN A 4 -17.76 12.83 -11.65
C ASN A 4 -16.25 12.56 -11.78
N GLU A 5 -15.42 13.57 -12.05
CA GLU A 5 -13.97 13.40 -12.16
C GLU A 5 -13.31 13.09 -10.81
N LYS A 6 -13.95 13.51 -9.71
CA LYS A 6 -13.50 13.24 -8.33
C LYS A 6 -13.92 11.87 -7.81
N LYS A 7 -14.86 11.20 -8.48
CA LYS A 7 -15.32 9.86 -8.07
C LYS A 7 -14.23 8.85 -8.38
N CYS A 8 -13.72 8.22 -7.33
CA CYS A 8 -12.66 7.23 -7.40
C CYS A 8 -13.00 6.01 -6.54
N VAL A 9 -12.24 4.94 -6.75
CA VAL A 9 -12.27 3.72 -5.94
C VAL A 9 -10.90 3.46 -5.35
N LEU A 10 -10.89 2.93 -4.14
CA LEU A 10 -9.68 2.39 -3.52
C LEU A 10 -9.51 0.94 -3.97
N LEU A 11 -8.37 0.64 -4.57
CA LEU A 11 -7.98 -0.68 -5.01
C LEU A 11 -6.90 -1.21 -4.07
N LEU A 12 -7.06 -2.46 -3.68
CA LEU A 12 -6.06 -3.24 -2.96
C LEU A 12 -5.71 -4.43 -3.83
N ASP A 13 -4.42 -4.65 -4.06
CA ASP A 13 -3.93 -5.78 -4.84
C ASP A 13 -2.70 -6.38 -4.16
N GLU A 14 -2.57 -7.69 -4.22
CA GLU A 14 -1.45 -8.43 -3.65
C GLU A 14 -0.64 -9.07 -4.76
N VAL A 15 0.65 -8.77 -4.81
CA VAL A 15 1.55 -9.31 -5.84
C VAL A 15 2.50 -10.30 -5.18
N SER A 16 2.74 -11.44 -5.82
CA SER A 16 3.77 -12.39 -5.38
C SER A 16 5.12 -11.99 -5.97
N ILE A 17 6.13 -11.85 -5.12
CA ILE A 17 7.51 -11.53 -5.49
C ILE A 17 8.49 -12.57 -4.94
N MET A 18 9.67 -12.63 -5.53
CA MET A 18 10.75 -13.47 -5.03
C MET A 18 11.27 -12.92 -3.70
N LYS A 19 11.47 -13.82 -2.73
CA LYS A 19 12.10 -13.51 -1.44
C LYS A 19 13.58 -13.24 -1.64
N THR A 20 14.01 -12.02 -1.35
CA THR A 20 15.41 -11.59 -1.42
C THR A 20 15.67 -10.62 -0.28
N LEU A 21 16.88 -10.67 0.29
CA LEU A 21 17.38 -9.68 1.24
C LEU A 21 18.49 -8.88 0.57
N GLU A 22 18.38 -7.56 0.62
CA GLU A 22 19.39 -6.65 0.09
C GLU A 22 19.72 -5.59 1.14
N TYR A 23 20.99 -5.26 1.29
CA TYR A 23 21.40 -4.19 2.19
C TYR A 23 21.39 -2.86 1.44
N ASN A 24 20.48 -1.97 1.83
CA ASN A 24 20.38 -0.62 1.32
C ASN A 24 21.33 0.31 2.11
N LYS A 25 22.46 0.67 1.48
CA LYS A 25 23.49 1.54 2.06
C LYS A 25 23.02 2.96 2.34
N ILE A 26 21.99 3.44 1.65
CA ILE A 26 21.47 4.81 1.80
C ILE A 26 20.62 4.89 3.07
N LEU A 27 19.81 3.86 3.31
CA LEU A 27 18.96 3.76 4.50
C LEU A 27 19.69 3.14 5.71
N ASP A 28 20.86 2.52 5.47
CA ASP A 28 21.58 1.71 6.46
C ASP A 28 20.71 0.57 7.02
N GLU A 29 19.92 -0.06 6.14
CA GLU A 29 18.95 -1.08 6.51
C GLU A 29 18.99 -2.28 5.55
N ILE A 30 18.67 -3.46 6.08
CA ILE A 30 18.44 -4.65 5.25
C ILE A 30 16.99 -4.63 4.78
N GLU A 31 16.74 -4.58 3.49
CA GLU A 31 15.40 -4.64 2.88
C GLU A 31 14.98 -6.10 2.59
N GLY A 32 13.69 -6.30 2.34
CA GLY A 32 13.13 -7.61 1.97
C GLY A 32 12.48 -8.40 3.11
N PHE A 33 12.44 -7.81 4.31
CA PHE A 33 11.64 -8.33 5.42
C PHE A 33 10.19 -7.85 5.33
N GLU A 34 9.30 -8.54 6.06
CA GLU A 34 7.92 -8.14 6.28
C GLU A 34 7.90 -6.83 7.08
N ASP A 35 7.23 -5.85 6.50
CA ASP A 35 7.15 -4.49 7.01
C ASP A 35 5.73 -3.94 6.75
N LEU A 36 5.03 -3.70 7.85
CA LEU A 36 3.68 -3.14 7.89
C LEU A 36 3.70 -1.68 8.38
N SER A 37 4.81 -0.97 8.18
CA SER A 37 5.03 0.43 8.60
C SER A 37 4.79 0.61 10.10
N ASP A 38 3.74 1.34 10.49
CA ASP A 38 3.47 1.70 11.89
C ASP A 38 3.10 0.48 12.76
N MET A 39 2.71 -0.63 12.13
CA MET A 39 2.46 -1.91 12.82
C MET A 39 3.74 -2.71 13.08
N GLY A 40 4.87 -2.23 12.56
CA GLY A 40 6.20 -2.77 12.80
C GLY A 40 6.68 -3.73 11.72
N ARG A 41 7.94 -4.12 11.91
CA ARG A 41 8.72 -4.97 11.03
C ARG A 41 9.03 -6.28 11.73
N THR A 42 8.98 -7.39 11.01
CA THR A 42 9.25 -8.73 11.55
C THR A 42 10.44 -9.39 10.85
N GLU A 43 11.01 -10.45 11.43
CA GLU A 43 12.10 -11.22 10.79
C GLU A 43 11.64 -12.10 9.62
N LYS A 44 10.36 -12.09 9.27
CA LYS A 44 9.85 -12.87 8.14
C LYS A 44 10.27 -12.22 6.83
N LEU A 45 10.56 -13.03 5.82
CA LEU A 45 10.82 -12.53 4.47
C LEU A 45 9.51 -12.10 3.82
N GLY A 46 9.48 -10.88 3.28
CA GLY A 46 8.37 -10.38 2.48
C GLY A 46 8.32 -11.12 1.13
N SER A 47 7.17 -11.70 0.80
CA SER A 47 6.91 -12.27 -0.53
C SER A 47 5.62 -11.81 -1.17
N HIS A 48 4.76 -11.15 -0.40
CA HIS A 48 3.45 -10.70 -0.79
C HIS A 48 3.32 -9.21 -0.46
N PRO A 49 3.90 -8.31 -1.28
CA PRO A 49 3.58 -6.90 -1.19
C PRO A 49 2.08 -6.65 -1.46
N LEU A 50 1.43 -6.03 -0.48
CA LEU A 50 0.11 -5.44 -0.62
C LEU A 50 0.27 -4.02 -1.16
N VAL A 51 -0.37 -3.70 -2.27
CA VAL A 51 -0.34 -2.38 -2.89
C VAL A 51 -1.72 -1.74 -2.79
N ILE A 52 -1.75 -0.48 -2.35
CA ILE A 52 -2.95 0.34 -2.30
C ILE A 52 -2.86 1.41 -3.36
N MET A 53 -3.89 1.49 -4.19
CA MET A 53 -3.98 2.46 -5.29
C MET A 53 -5.35 3.11 -5.32
N VAL A 54 -5.41 4.36 -5.75
CA VAL A 54 -6.68 5.03 -6.07
C VAL A 54 -6.86 5.04 -7.58
N ARG A 55 -8.05 4.71 -8.05
CA ARG A 55 -8.41 4.72 -9.47
C ARG A 55 -9.63 5.59 -9.71
N GLY A 56 -9.55 6.49 -10.68
CA GLY A 56 -10.69 7.26 -11.16
C GLY A 56 -11.75 6.36 -11.79
N LEU A 57 -13.03 6.60 -11.49
CA LEU A 57 -14.15 5.84 -12.06
C LEU A 57 -14.50 6.32 -13.47
N TYR A 58 -14.58 7.63 -13.66
CA TYR A 58 -15.04 8.26 -14.91
C TYR A 58 -13.88 8.72 -15.79
N LYS A 59 -12.69 8.89 -15.21
CA LYS A 59 -11.46 9.24 -15.91
C LYS A 59 -10.43 8.16 -15.67
N ASN A 60 -9.69 7.81 -16.72
CA ASN A 60 -8.69 6.75 -16.65
C ASN A 60 -7.38 7.28 -16.04
N TRP A 61 -7.36 7.42 -14.72
CA TRP A 61 -6.15 7.70 -13.96
C TRP A 61 -6.02 6.70 -12.80
N LYS A 62 -4.78 6.43 -12.42
CA LYS A 62 -4.41 5.56 -11.30
C LYS A 62 -3.26 6.20 -10.54
N LEU A 63 -3.31 6.14 -9.22
CA LEU A 63 -2.26 6.65 -8.35
C LEU A 63 -1.94 5.59 -7.28
N PRO A 64 -0.72 5.03 -7.27
CA PRO A 64 -0.27 4.21 -6.15
C PRO A 64 -0.09 5.09 -4.91
N LEU A 65 -0.70 4.70 -3.79
CA LEU A 65 -0.63 5.43 -2.52
C LEU A 65 0.44 4.89 -1.60
N SER A 66 0.42 3.57 -1.39
CA SER A 66 1.32 2.90 -0.45
C SER A 66 1.46 1.42 -0.78
N TYR A 67 2.52 0.83 -0.25
CA TYR A 67 2.76 -0.61 -0.31
C TYR A 67 3.22 -1.12 1.04
N PHE A 68 2.95 -2.39 1.33
CA PHE A 68 3.34 -3.06 2.56
C PHE A 68 3.85 -4.45 2.24
N PHE A 69 5.01 -4.84 2.78
CA PHE A 69 5.58 -6.17 2.51
C PHE A 69 5.06 -7.17 3.53
N THR A 70 4.45 -8.27 3.07
CA THR A 70 3.99 -9.35 3.96
C THR A 70 4.59 -10.69 3.58
N GLY A 71 4.80 -11.57 4.55
CA GLY A 71 5.43 -12.88 4.32
C GLY A 71 4.46 -13.99 3.92
N SER A 72 3.16 -13.82 4.21
CA SER A 72 2.12 -14.84 3.94
C SER A 72 0.73 -14.24 3.72
N GLY A 73 0.67 -12.98 3.24
CA GLY A 73 -0.58 -12.23 3.07
C GLY A 73 -1.00 -11.45 4.33
N VAL A 74 -2.00 -10.59 4.16
CA VAL A 74 -2.45 -9.64 5.20
C VAL A 74 -3.69 -10.19 5.92
N LYS A 75 -3.70 -10.15 7.25
CA LYS A 75 -4.90 -10.53 8.04
C LYS A 75 -6.03 -9.51 7.83
N GLY A 76 -7.28 -9.97 7.91
CA GLY A 76 -8.45 -9.11 7.73
C GLY A 76 -8.47 -7.90 8.66
N ASP A 77 -8.15 -8.08 9.94
CA ASP A 77 -8.12 -7.00 10.94
C ASP A 77 -7.05 -5.94 10.60
N THR A 78 -5.85 -6.39 10.22
CA THR A 78 -4.75 -5.56 9.75
C THR A 78 -5.14 -4.79 8.49
N LEU A 79 -5.82 -5.43 7.54
CA LEU A 79 -6.28 -4.79 6.32
C LEU A 79 -7.27 -3.65 6.60
N VAL A 80 -8.18 -3.84 7.54
CA VAL A 80 -9.13 -2.81 7.97
C VAL A 80 -8.40 -1.61 8.57
N GLU A 81 -7.35 -1.85 9.36
CA GLU A 81 -6.52 -0.79 9.93
C GLU A 81 -5.73 -0.02 8.85
N ILE A 82 -5.11 -0.73 7.91
CA ILE A 82 -4.41 -0.10 6.78
C ILE A 82 -5.36 0.78 5.96
N VAL A 83 -6.55 0.29 5.63
CA VAL A 83 -7.56 1.07 4.88
C VAL A 83 -8.00 2.30 5.67
N LYS A 84 -8.11 2.19 7.00
CA LYS A 84 -8.48 3.32 7.86
C LYS A 84 -7.41 4.39 7.92
N ASN A 85 -6.16 4.00 8.14
CA ASN A 85 -5.06 4.92 8.37
C ASN A 85 -4.57 5.57 7.06
N TYR A 86 -4.45 4.79 5.98
CA TYR A 86 -3.84 5.27 4.73
C TYR A 86 -4.86 5.50 3.60
N GLY A 87 -5.96 4.73 3.57
CA GLY A 87 -6.98 4.85 2.54
C GLY A 87 -7.89 6.07 2.76
N TYR A 88 -8.57 6.13 3.91
CA TYR A 88 -9.52 7.23 4.18
C TYR A 88 -8.84 8.57 4.39
N TRP A 89 -7.67 8.61 5.04
CA TRP A 89 -6.92 9.86 5.21
C TRP A 89 -6.60 10.50 3.85
N PHE A 90 -6.15 9.69 2.88
CA PHE A 90 -5.85 10.19 1.54
C PHE A 90 -7.11 10.67 0.82
N ILE A 91 -8.20 9.89 0.81
CA ILE A 91 -9.46 10.28 0.16
C ILE A 91 -10.05 11.55 0.78
N ALA A 92 -10.01 11.69 2.10
CA ALA A 92 -10.53 12.86 2.81
C ALA A 92 -9.71 14.14 2.56
N ASN A 93 -8.40 13.99 2.28
CA ASN A 93 -7.52 15.12 1.99
C ASN A 93 -7.21 15.29 0.49
N LEU A 94 -7.80 14.46 -0.38
CA LEU A 94 -7.68 14.56 -1.84
C LEU A 94 -8.53 15.72 -2.37
N HIS A 95 -8.18 16.94 -1.99
CA HIS A 95 -8.77 18.15 -2.53
C HIS A 95 -8.14 18.59 -3.87
N CYS A 96 -7.09 17.91 -4.34
CA CYS A 96 -6.17 18.47 -5.33
C CYS A 96 -5.86 17.59 -6.56
N ILE A 97 -6.73 16.65 -6.92
CA ILE A 97 -6.75 16.07 -8.28
C ILE A 97 -8.04 16.53 -8.94
#